data_AF-A0AAN5I1U1-F1
#
_entry.id   AF-A0AAN5I1U1-F1
#
_cell.length_a   1.000
_cell.length_b   1.000
_cell.length_c   1.000
_cell.angle_alpha   90.00
_cell.angle_beta   90.00
_cell.angle_gamma   90.00
#
_symmetry.space_group_name_H-M   'P 1'
#
loop_
_entity.id
_entity.type
_entity.pdbx_description
1 polymer ?
#
loop_
_entity_poly.entity_id
_entity_poly.type
_entity_poly.pdbx_seq_one_letter_code
_entity_poly.pdbx_strand_id
1 'polypeptide(L)'
;FQARLNILMNAKENEIESVRIDRLLYGVISPANFSSFVPEVQIRYEKTSKRKGEIEATGFEAGDFILEGSGQSVWSLPSGLDCLARSIVRFKQDFLSSCIVGFSSCSEAQSAVSSLLSLLPPSILDSPYIDNSTNSITFVSLPRQPVNPLDAGCSFTSGVSIVITHSLSGPVHSPSRLISSALISHQLSLLQSIPANSTAVFLFSLKFVDVTPDPTHIFSSPPRIDLRLPNDFFYPFLVNSAFSYSLVSPLFVI
;
A
#
# COMPACT_ATOMS: atom_id res chain seq x y z
N PHE A 1 3.61 39.29 -10.51
CA PHE A 1 2.91 38.23 -11.28
C PHE A 1 1.57 38.00 -10.61
N GLN A 2 0.48 37.95 -11.38
CA GLN A 2 -0.84 37.67 -10.82
C GLN A 2 -1.54 36.66 -11.75
N ALA A 3 -1.72 35.44 -11.26
CA ALA A 3 -2.49 34.41 -11.97
C ALA A 3 -3.91 34.38 -11.39
N ARG A 4 -4.91 34.38 -12.27
CA ARG A 4 -6.29 34.08 -11.88
C ARG A 4 -6.55 32.61 -12.17
N LEU A 5 -6.67 31.83 -11.11
CA LEU A 5 -6.98 30.40 -11.15
C LEU A 5 -8.48 30.22 -10.94
N ASN A 6 -9.13 29.45 -11.80
CA ASN A 6 -10.48 28.98 -11.58
C ASN A 6 -10.42 27.50 -11.22
N ILE A 7 -10.79 27.20 -9.97
CA ILE A 7 -10.82 25.86 -9.42
C ILE A 7 -12.26 25.37 -9.50
N LEU A 8 -12.51 24.35 -10.32
CA LEU A 8 -13.82 23.71 -10.40
C LEU A 8 -13.87 22.59 -9.38
N MET A 9 -14.70 22.79 -8.35
CA MET A 9 -14.89 21.81 -7.28
C MET A 9 -16.16 20.99 -7.55
N ASN A 10 -16.04 19.67 -7.43
CA ASN A 10 -17.19 18.78 -7.43
C ASN A 10 -17.94 18.94 -6.10
N ALA A 11 -19.14 19.54 -6.16
CA ALA A 11 -19.98 19.84 -5.00
C ALA A 11 -20.42 18.61 -4.19
N LYS A 12 -20.31 17.39 -4.75
CA LYS A 12 -20.68 16.15 -4.04
C LYS A 12 -19.51 15.48 -3.31
N GLU A 13 -18.27 15.74 -3.71
CA GLU A 13 -17.11 14.95 -3.27
C GLU A 13 -16.01 15.78 -2.60
N ASN A 14 -16.16 17.12 -2.50
CA ASN A 14 -15.08 18.02 -2.08
C ASN A 14 -13.75 17.75 -2.82
N GLU A 15 -13.83 17.30 -4.08
CA GLU A 15 -12.68 17.05 -4.96
C GLU A 15 -12.58 18.14 -6.03
N ILE A 16 -11.35 18.45 -6.45
CA ILE A 16 -11.12 19.31 -7.59
C ILE A 16 -11.22 18.46 -8.84
N GLU A 17 -12.20 18.76 -9.70
CA GLU A 17 -12.42 18.05 -10.96
C GLU A 17 -11.43 18.50 -12.02
N SER A 18 -11.15 19.80 -12.07
CA SER A 18 -10.10 20.38 -12.90
C SER A 18 -9.67 21.75 -12.36
N VAL A 19 -8.39 22.10 -12.57
CA VAL A 19 -7.91 23.46 -12.37
C VAL A 19 -7.63 24.06 -13.73
N ARG A 20 -8.29 25.17 -14.05
CA ARG A 20 -8.06 25.91 -15.28
C ARG A 20 -7.37 27.23 -14.95
N ILE A 21 -6.25 27.48 -15.62
CA ILE A 21 -5.59 28.78 -15.59
C ILE A 21 -6.26 29.63 -16.67
N ASP A 22 -7.14 30.54 -16.25
CA ASP A 22 -7.93 31.35 -17.18
C ASP A 22 -7.15 32.55 -17.69
N ARG A 23 -6.28 33.12 -16.86
CA ARG A 23 -5.50 34.30 -17.23
C ARG A 23 -4.20 34.41 -16.43
N LEU A 24 -3.09 34.53 -17.15
CA LEU A 24 -1.79 34.91 -16.62
C LEU A 24 -1.58 36.39 -16.92
N LEU A 25 -1.49 37.23 -15.88
CA LEU A 25 -1.16 38.65 -16.05
C LEU A 25 0.34 38.83 -15.87
N TYR A 26 1.00 39.17 -16.97
CA TYR A 26 2.41 39.53 -17.01
C TYR A 26 2.60 41.03 -16.77
N GLY A 27 3.73 41.41 -16.17
CA GLY A 27 4.27 42.77 -16.34
C GLY A 27 4.79 42.95 -17.76
N VAL A 28 5.29 44.15 -18.09
CA VAL A 28 5.79 44.52 -19.44
C VAL A 28 6.68 43.41 -20.02
N ILE A 29 6.16 42.71 -21.03
CA ILE A 29 6.89 41.67 -21.76
C ILE A 29 7.65 42.39 -22.88
N SER A 30 8.98 42.31 -22.87
CA SER A 30 9.79 42.75 -24.01
C SER A 30 10.05 41.57 -24.95
N PRO A 31 10.25 41.81 -26.26
CA PRO A 31 10.59 40.76 -27.22
C PRO A 31 11.85 39.95 -26.84
N ALA A 32 12.75 40.54 -26.07
CA ALA A 32 13.99 39.89 -25.60
C ALA A 32 13.75 38.83 -24.51
N ASN A 33 12.62 38.89 -23.79
CA ASN A 33 12.35 38.05 -22.62
C ASN A 33 11.23 37.03 -22.85
N PHE A 34 10.65 36.98 -24.05
CA PHE A 34 9.49 36.12 -24.34
C PHE A 34 9.86 34.63 -24.36
N SER A 35 11.05 34.27 -24.85
CA SER A 35 11.49 32.88 -24.99
C SER A 35 12.14 32.29 -23.72
N SER A 36 12.50 33.13 -22.75
CA SER A 36 13.14 32.70 -21.50
C SER A 36 12.15 32.52 -20.33
N PHE A 37 10.86 32.82 -20.55
CA PHE A 37 9.88 32.90 -19.48
C PHE A 37 8.72 31.92 -19.70
N VAL A 38 8.96 30.64 -19.41
CA VAL A 38 7.89 29.64 -19.24
C VAL A 38 7.55 29.59 -17.75
N PRO A 39 6.42 30.16 -17.29
CA PRO A 39 6.06 30.09 -15.89
C PRO A 39 5.65 28.65 -15.55
N GLU A 40 6.44 27.99 -14.70
CA GLU A 40 6.05 26.74 -14.06
C GLU A 40 5.08 27.06 -12.92
N VAL A 41 3.80 26.72 -13.10
CA VAL A 41 2.78 26.92 -12.06
C VAL A 41 2.63 25.62 -11.29
N GLN A 42 3.34 25.51 -10.16
CA GLN A 42 3.21 24.37 -9.25
C GLN A 42 1.98 24.54 -8.37
N ILE A 43 0.89 23.86 -8.72
CA ILE A 43 -0.34 23.86 -7.92
C ILE A 43 -0.21 22.74 -6.88
N ARG A 44 0.21 23.10 -5.68
CA ARG A 44 0.30 22.16 -4.55
C ARG A 44 -1.02 22.20 -3.77
N TYR A 45 -1.87 21.20 -3.99
CA TYR A 45 -3.08 21.02 -3.20
C TYR A 45 -2.83 19.97 -2.12
N GLU A 46 -2.69 20.41 -0.87
CA GLU A 46 -2.77 19.50 0.28
C GLU A 46 -4.26 19.25 0.55
N LYS A 47 -4.80 18.14 0.02
CA LYS A 47 -5.94 17.51 0.69
C LYS A 47 -5.34 17.02 2.01
N THR A 48 -5.64 17.75 3.08
CA THR A 48 -5.21 17.42 4.44
C THR A 48 -5.32 15.92 4.62
N SER A 49 -4.16 15.26 4.74
CA SER A 49 -4.07 13.94 5.36
C SER A 49 -5.04 13.99 6.53
N LYS A 50 -6.05 13.10 6.51
CA LYS A 50 -7.10 13.08 7.53
C LYS A 50 -6.39 12.95 8.89
N ARG A 51 -6.09 14.06 9.57
CA ARG A 51 -5.52 14.00 10.92
C ARG A 51 -6.59 13.34 11.77
N LYS A 52 -6.27 12.20 12.36
CA LYS A 52 -7.16 11.37 13.18
C LYS A 52 -7.80 12.22 14.27
N GLY A 53 -9.00 12.73 13.98
CA GLY A 53 -9.91 13.38 14.91
C GLY A 53 -11.13 12.49 15.03
N GLU A 54 -11.19 11.73 16.12
CA GLU A 54 -12.37 11.03 16.68
C GLU A 54 -13.19 10.06 15.83
N ILE A 55 -12.83 9.78 14.58
CA ILE A 55 -13.40 8.66 13.83
C ILE A 55 -12.42 7.49 13.94
N GLU A 56 -12.91 6.36 14.48
CA GLU A 56 -12.17 5.10 14.54
C GLU A 56 -11.42 4.89 13.23
N ALA A 57 -10.11 4.67 13.30
CA ALA A 57 -9.24 4.61 12.12
C ALA A 57 -9.62 3.39 11.27
N THR A 58 -10.59 3.58 10.38
CA THR A 58 -10.91 2.65 9.31
C THR A 58 -9.71 2.67 8.36
N GLY A 59 -9.15 1.50 8.02
CA GLY A 59 -8.07 1.42 7.03
C GLY A 59 -8.49 1.96 5.65
N PHE A 60 -7.79 1.57 4.58
CA PHE A 60 -8.11 2.04 3.24
C PHE A 60 -9.57 1.78 2.81
N GLU A 61 -10.20 2.80 2.22
CA GLU A 61 -11.44 2.71 1.46
C GLU A 61 -11.16 2.74 -0.05
N ALA A 62 -12.07 2.17 -0.83
CA ALA A 62 -11.91 2.15 -2.29
C ALA A 62 -11.89 3.59 -2.84
N GLY A 63 -10.86 3.92 -3.62
CA GLY A 63 -10.64 5.27 -4.14
C GLY A 63 -9.71 6.14 -3.30
N ASP A 64 -9.29 5.71 -2.11
CA ASP A 64 -8.31 6.44 -1.30
C ASP A 64 -6.96 6.56 -2.02
N PHE A 65 -6.23 7.64 -1.75
CA PHE A 65 -4.90 7.85 -2.30
C PHE A 65 -3.87 6.94 -1.64
N ILE A 66 -2.98 6.36 -2.44
CA ILE A 66 -1.82 5.66 -1.91
C ILE A 66 -0.68 6.65 -1.73
N LEU A 67 -0.08 6.64 -0.55
CA LEU A 67 1.04 7.49 -0.22
C LEU A 67 2.36 6.77 -0.51
N GLU A 68 3.34 7.51 -0.99
CA GLU A 68 4.73 7.03 -1.07
C GLU A 68 5.26 6.71 0.32
N GLY A 69 6.25 5.82 0.43
CA GLY A 69 6.77 5.37 1.72
C GLY A 69 7.40 6.46 2.59
N SER A 70 7.68 7.65 2.03
CA SER A 70 8.09 8.84 2.79
C SER A 70 6.91 9.55 3.49
N GLY A 71 5.68 9.27 3.06
CA GLY A 71 4.45 9.96 3.48
C GLY A 71 4.31 11.40 2.95
N GLN A 72 5.24 11.89 2.13
CA GLN A 72 5.26 13.29 1.69
C GLN A 72 4.43 13.55 0.43
N SER A 73 4.14 12.49 -0.33
CA SER A 73 3.57 12.56 -1.67
C SER A 73 2.56 11.44 -1.87
N VAL A 74 1.52 11.75 -2.65
CA VAL A 74 0.66 10.73 -3.24
C VAL A 74 1.45 10.05 -4.35
N TRP A 75 1.42 8.73 -4.37
CA TRP A 75 2.05 7.96 -5.42
C TRP A 75 1.37 8.27 -6.76
N SER A 76 2.20 8.73 -7.68
CA SER A 76 1.83 8.87 -9.08
C SER A 76 2.85 8.16 -9.97
N LEU A 77 2.38 7.72 -11.13
CA LEU A 77 3.25 7.24 -12.19
C LEU A 77 4.07 8.40 -12.77
N PRO A 78 5.28 8.10 -13.28
CA PRO A 78 6.18 9.12 -13.77
C PRO A 78 5.54 9.95 -14.88
N SER A 79 5.52 11.28 -14.70
CA SER A 79 5.16 12.24 -15.76
C SER A 79 6.43 12.71 -16.47
N GLY A 80 6.53 12.50 -17.78
CA GLY A 80 7.72 12.90 -18.55
C GLY A 80 7.83 12.24 -19.93
N LEU A 81 7.09 11.16 -20.15
CA LEU A 81 6.88 10.56 -21.48
C LEU A 81 5.45 10.81 -21.95
N ASP A 82 5.21 10.64 -23.25
CA ASP A 82 3.87 10.66 -23.85
C ASP A 82 3.07 9.43 -23.39
N CYS A 83 2.64 9.46 -22.13
CA CYS A 83 1.85 8.43 -21.48
C CYS A 83 0.36 8.73 -21.65
N LEU A 84 -0.38 7.73 -22.11
CA LEU A 84 -1.83 7.76 -22.15
C LEU A 84 -2.36 7.37 -20.76
N ALA A 85 -3.25 8.20 -20.19
CA ALA A 85 -3.99 8.06 -18.92
C ALA A 85 -3.43 8.78 -17.66
N ARG A 86 -4.32 8.93 -16.67
CA ARG A 86 -4.09 9.61 -15.37
C ARG A 86 -2.90 9.01 -14.62
N SER A 87 -2.12 9.81 -13.90
CA SER A 87 -0.92 9.34 -13.20
C SER A 87 -1.15 8.87 -11.77
N ILE A 88 -2.28 9.18 -11.12
CA ILE A 88 -2.44 9.00 -9.67
C ILE A 88 -2.99 7.61 -9.32
N VAL A 89 -2.31 6.91 -8.41
CA VAL A 89 -2.74 5.59 -7.92
C VAL A 89 -3.77 5.74 -6.80
N ARG A 90 -4.89 5.02 -6.92
CA ARG A 90 -5.97 4.96 -5.93
C ARG A 90 -6.23 3.51 -5.49
N PHE A 91 -6.51 3.32 -4.21
CA PHE A 91 -6.73 2.01 -3.62
C PHE A 91 -7.95 1.31 -4.25
N LYS A 92 -7.79 0.00 -4.57
CA LYS A 92 -8.80 -0.81 -5.28
C LYS A 92 -9.23 -0.28 -6.65
N GLN A 93 -8.43 0.59 -7.27
CA GLN A 93 -8.63 1.02 -8.64
C GLN A 93 -7.49 0.49 -9.50
N ASP A 94 -7.75 -0.64 -10.15
CA ASP A 94 -6.82 -1.21 -11.12
C ASP A 94 -6.52 -0.18 -12.21
N PHE A 95 -5.27 -0.19 -12.66
CA PHE A 95 -4.75 0.85 -13.51
C PHE A 95 -3.89 0.28 -14.63
N LEU A 96 -4.06 0.82 -15.84
CA LEU A 96 -3.25 0.49 -17.00
C LEU A 96 -2.89 1.79 -17.72
N SER A 97 -1.60 2.00 -17.97
CA SER A 97 -1.08 3.08 -18.80
C SER A 97 -0.06 2.56 -19.78
N SER A 98 0.08 3.30 -20.87
CA SER A 98 1.05 3.04 -21.91
C SER A 98 1.78 4.33 -22.23
N CYS A 99 3.11 4.28 -22.24
CA CYS A 99 3.98 5.39 -22.61
C CYS A 99 4.68 5.07 -23.92
N ILE A 100 4.81 6.06 -24.79
CA ILE A 100 5.59 5.91 -26.03
C ILE A 100 7.02 6.35 -25.73
N VAL A 101 7.98 5.48 -26.00
CA VAL A 101 9.42 5.76 -25.87
C VAL A 101 10.02 5.77 -27.26
N GLY A 102 10.50 6.93 -27.70
CA GLY A 102 11.30 7.05 -28.93
C GLY A 102 12.77 6.75 -28.66
N PHE A 103 13.42 6.04 -29.58
CA PHE A 103 14.84 5.74 -29.49
C PHE A 103 15.45 5.52 -30.87
N SER A 104 16.74 5.85 -30.98
CA SER A 104 17.56 5.63 -32.17
C SER A 104 18.54 4.46 -32.00
N SER A 105 18.80 4.05 -30.75
CA SER A 105 19.74 3.01 -30.40
C SER A 105 19.28 2.19 -29.18
N CYS A 106 19.87 1.01 -29.00
CA CYS A 106 19.54 0.14 -27.87
C CYS A 106 19.91 0.77 -26.52
N SER A 107 21.07 1.42 -26.45
CA SER A 107 21.54 2.08 -25.23
C SER A 107 20.62 3.23 -24.83
N GLU A 108 20.09 3.97 -25.81
CA GLU A 108 19.10 5.02 -25.57
C GLU A 108 17.79 4.45 -25.03
N ALA A 109 17.26 3.38 -25.64
CA ALA A 109 16.06 2.69 -25.14
C ALA A 109 16.25 2.19 -23.69
N GLN A 110 17.38 1.55 -23.40
CA GLN A 110 17.71 1.06 -22.06
C GLN A 110 17.84 2.21 -21.05
N SER A 111 18.50 3.30 -21.42
CA SER A 111 18.67 4.48 -20.56
C SER A 111 17.35 5.19 -20.28
N ALA A 112 16.52 5.40 -21.31
CA ALA A 112 15.21 6.03 -21.18
C ALA A 112 14.29 5.21 -20.26
N VAL A 113 14.25 3.90 -20.47
CA VAL A 113 13.47 2.99 -19.61
C VAL A 113 14.04 2.93 -18.19
N SER A 114 15.36 2.87 -18.02
CA SER A 114 15.97 2.86 -16.68
C SER A 114 15.67 4.15 -15.92
N SER A 115 15.72 5.29 -16.61
CA SER A 115 15.36 6.59 -16.04
C SER A 115 13.89 6.62 -15.64
N LEU A 116 13.00 6.11 -16.49
CA LEU A 116 11.57 6.00 -16.19
C LEU A 116 11.31 5.12 -14.96
N LEU A 117 11.96 3.96 -14.86
CA LEU A 117 11.84 3.05 -13.73
C LEU A 117 12.39 3.64 -12.44
N SER A 118 13.42 4.50 -12.51
CA SER A 118 14.00 5.15 -11.34
C SER A 118 13.08 6.18 -10.69
N LEU A 119 12.05 6.64 -11.41
CA LEU A 119 11.03 7.56 -10.92
C LEU A 119 9.91 6.86 -10.14
N LEU A 120 9.84 5.52 -10.18
CA LEU A 120 8.90 4.79 -9.34
C LEU A 120 9.32 4.90 -7.87
N PRO A 121 8.37 5.09 -6.93
CA PRO A 121 8.72 5.13 -5.52
C PRO A 121 9.28 3.78 -5.08
N PRO A 122 10.29 3.76 -4.18
CA PRO A 122 10.89 2.52 -3.69
C PRO A 122 9.97 1.76 -2.72
N SER A 123 8.97 2.45 -2.17
CA SER A 123 8.02 1.90 -1.19
C SER A 123 6.75 2.73 -1.11
N ILE A 124 5.70 2.17 -0.53
CA ILE A 124 4.39 2.79 -0.28
C ILE A 124 3.95 2.57 1.16
N LEU A 125 3.04 3.39 1.70
CA LEU A 125 2.53 3.19 3.06
C LEU A 125 1.46 2.09 3.13
N ASP A 126 1.44 1.35 4.24
CA ASP A 126 0.47 0.29 4.53
C ASP A 126 -0.93 0.80 4.95
N SER A 127 -1.02 2.08 5.29
CA SER A 127 -2.21 2.78 5.81
C SER A 127 -2.40 4.15 5.12
N PRO A 128 -3.65 4.63 4.97
CA PRO A 128 -3.92 5.97 4.43
C PRO A 128 -3.60 7.10 5.42
N TYR A 129 -3.34 6.78 6.68
CA TYR A 129 -2.99 7.73 7.74
C TYR A 129 -1.52 7.58 8.10
N ILE A 130 -0.84 8.69 8.40
CA ILE A 130 0.54 8.67 8.89
C ILE A 130 0.49 8.74 10.41
N ASP A 131 0.81 7.62 11.06
CA ASP A 131 0.95 7.51 12.51
C ASP A 131 2.15 6.64 12.90
N ASN A 132 2.36 6.44 14.21
CA ASN A 132 3.49 5.67 14.72
C ASN A 132 3.42 4.16 14.38
N SER A 133 2.26 3.67 13.92
CA SER A 133 2.05 2.27 13.53
C SER A 133 2.11 2.04 12.01
N THR A 134 2.22 3.12 11.24
CA THR A 134 2.25 3.07 9.79
C THR A 134 3.60 2.55 9.32
N ASN A 135 3.58 1.51 8.49
CA ASN A 135 4.79 0.90 7.95
C ASN A 135 4.94 1.23 6.46
N SER A 136 6.20 1.28 6.04
CA SER A 136 6.54 1.40 4.63
C SER A 136 6.74 0.01 4.02
N ILE A 137 5.94 -0.29 3.01
CA ILE A 137 5.98 -1.53 2.22
C ILE A 137 6.90 -1.31 1.02
N THR A 138 8.04 -2.00 1.02
CA THR A 138 8.98 -1.96 -0.10
C THR A 138 8.48 -2.80 -1.27
N PHE A 139 8.75 -2.34 -2.50
CA PHE A 139 8.47 -3.14 -3.68
C PHE A 139 9.45 -4.31 -3.76
N VAL A 140 8.92 -5.52 -3.83
CA VAL A 140 9.72 -6.73 -3.98
C VAL A 140 9.72 -7.14 -5.46
N SER A 141 10.91 -7.11 -6.06
CA SER A 141 11.11 -7.52 -7.45
C SER A 141 11.08 -9.04 -7.60
N LEU A 142 10.24 -9.52 -8.51
CA LEU A 142 10.27 -10.93 -8.89
C LEU A 142 11.56 -11.27 -9.63
N PRO A 143 12.09 -12.50 -9.47
CA PRO A 143 13.27 -12.96 -10.20
C PRO A 143 13.05 -12.80 -11.70
N ARG A 144 13.98 -12.12 -12.38
CA ARG A 144 13.95 -12.02 -13.83
C ARG A 144 14.29 -13.39 -14.41
N GLN A 145 13.52 -13.81 -15.42
CA GLN A 145 13.94 -14.96 -16.21
C GLN A 145 15.27 -14.64 -16.89
N PRO A 146 16.26 -15.54 -16.85
CA PRO A 146 17.51 -15.34 -17.55
C PRO A 146 17.24 -15.24 -19.05
N VAL A 147 17.70 -14.15 -19.66
CA VAL A 147 17.70 -14.02 -21.12
C VAL A 147 18.83 -14.90 -21.63
N ASN A 148 18.53 -15.76 -22.62
CA ASN A 148 19.55 -16.61 -23.21
C ASN A 148 20.64 -15.75 -23.87
N PRO A 149 21.93 -15.91 -23.52
CA PRO A 149 23.01 -15.09 -24.04
C PRO A 149 23.28 -15.29 -25.55
N LEU A 150 22.60 -16.25 -26.18
CA LEU A 150 22.67 -16.55 -27.60
C LEU A 150 21.77 -15.62 -28.46
N ASP A 151 20.86 -14.87 -27.82
CA ASP A 151 20.00 -13.93 -28.51
C ASP A 151 20.72 -12.59 -28.69
N ALA A 152 21.46 -12.46 -29.81
CA ALA A 152 22.09 -11.21 -30.23
C ALA A 152 21.02 -10.18 -30.63
N GLY A 153 20.43 -9.50 -29.65
CA GLY A 153 19.40 -8.48 -29.84
C GLY A 153 19.43 -7.44 -28.73
N CYS A 154 18.70 -6.34 -28.94
CA CYS A 154 18.47 -5.35 -27.91
C CYS A 154 17.39 -5.84 -26.95
N SER A 155 17.78 -6.16 -25.71
CA SER A 155 16.85 -6.43 -24.62
C SER A 155 16.64 -5.19 -23.77
N PHE A 156 15.39 -4.81 -23.52
CA PHE A 156 15.03 -3.76 -22.56
C PHE A 156 13.68 -4.06 -21.90
N THR A 157 13.41 -3.43 -20.76
CA THR A 157 12.12 -3.56 -20.09
C THR A 157 11.05 -2.81 -20.88
N SER A 158 10.09 -3.51 -21.46
CA SER A 158 8.96 -2.91 -22.18
C SER A 158 7.73 -2.71 -21.31
N GLY A 159 7.78 -3.13 -20.05
CA GLY A 159 6.68 -2.86 -19.13
C GLY A 159 6.96 -3.30 -17.72
N VAL A 160 6.11 -2.80 -16.83
CA VAL A 160 6.09 -3.12 -15.42
C VAL A 160 4.67 -3.48 -15.01
N SER A 161 4.55 -4.60 -14.29
CA SER A 161 3.32 -5.02 -13.65
C SER A 161 3.52 -5.00 -12.13
N ILE A 162 2.69 -4.23 -11.44
CA ILE A 162 2.70 -4.07 -10.00
C ILE A 162 1.46 -4.74 -9.43
N VAL A 163 1.65 -5.64 -8.48
CA VAL A 163 0.56 -6.29 -7.74
C VAL A 163 0.64 -5.86 -6.29
N ILE A 164 -0.39 -5.14 -5.85
CA ILE A 164 -0.54 -4.69 -4.48
C ILE A 164 -1.53 -5.62 -3.80
N THR A 165 -1.07 -6.33 -2.77
CA THR A 165 -1.96 -7.15 -1.96
C THR A 165 -2.42 -6.36 -0.75
N HIS A 166 -3.68 -6.56 -0.37
CA HIS A 166 -4.24 -5.98 0.84
C HIS A 166 -5.01 -7.03 1.62
N SER A 167 -5.16 -6.81 2.93
CA SER A 167 -5.91 -7.68 3.81
C SER A 167 -6.71 -6.89 4.83
N LEU A 168 -7.77 -7.49 5.34
CA LEU A 168 -8.48 -7.02 6.52
C LEU A 168 -7.70 -7.43 7.78
N SER A 169 -7.47 -6.46 8.66
CA SER A 169 -6.80 -6.63 9.95
C SER A 169 -7.65 -6.02 11.08
N GLY A 170 -7.62 -6.64 12.26
CA GLY A 170 -8.37 -6.18 13.43
C GLY A 170 -9.62 -7.00 13.73
N PRO A 171 -10.55 -6.46 14.56
CA PRO A 171 -11.75 -7.18 14.99
C PRO A 171 -12.68 -7.52 13.83
N VAL A 172 -13.35 -8.68 13.92
CA VAL A 172 -14.30 -9.15 12.89
C VAL A 172 -15.43 -8.14 12.62
N HIS A 173 -15.87 -7.41 13.65
CA HIS A 173 -16.97 -6.43 13.54
C HIS A 173 -16.52 -5.07 13.01
N SER A 174 -15.22 -4.77 13.03
CA SER A 174 -14.66 -3.49 12.60
C SER A 174 -13.26 -3.66 12.00
N PRO A 175 -13.13 -4.41 10.89
CA PRO A 175 -11.82 -4.66 10.30
C PRO A 175 -11.32 -3.44 9.51
N SER A 176 -10.01 -3.20 9.59
CA SER A 176 -9.31 -2.17 8.82
C SER A 176 -8.58 -2.80 7.64
N ARG A 177 -8.71 -2.19 6.45
CA ARG A 177 -7.97 -2.63 5.24
C ARG A 177 -6.58 -2.04 5.23
N LEU A 178 -5.57 -2.89 5.17
CA LEU A 178 -4.16 -2.49 5.11
C LEU A 178 -3.49 -3.14 3.91
N ILE A 179 -2.52 -2.45 3.33
CA ILE A 179 -1.68 -3.02 2.29
C ILE A 179 -0.66 -3.95 2.94
N SER A 180 -0.62 -5.21 2.50
CA SER A 180 0.23 -6.25 3.09
C SER A 180 1.53 -6.45 2.31
N SER A 181 1.51 -6.28 0.99
CA SER A 181 2.71 -6.41 0.16
C SER A 181 2.57 -5.70 -1.19
N ALA A 182 3.70 -5.37 -1.79
CA ALA A 182 3.77 -4.83 -3.15
C ALA A 182 4.82 -5.59 -3.96
N LEU A 183 4.39 -6.25 -5.02
CA LEU A 183 5.24 -7.06 -5.91
C LEU A 183 5.39 -6.34 -7.23
N ILE A 184 6.63 -6.28 -7.75
CA ILE A 184 6.93 -5.69 -9.05
C ILE A 184 7.51 -6.74 -9.98
N SER A 185 6.93 -6.84 -11.18
CA SER A 185 7.38 -7.70 -12.26
C SER A 185 7.77 -6.85 -13.46
N HIS A 186 8.89 -7.19 -14.10
CA HIS A 186 9.38 -6.53 -15.29
C HIS A 186 9.09 -7.40 -16.51
N GLN A 187 8.49 -6.81 -17.53
CA GLN A 187 8.33 -7.43 -18.84
C GLN A 187 9.51 -7.03 -19.72
N LEU A 188 10.24 -8.02 -20.22
CA LEU A 188 11.37 -7.82 -21.11
C LEU A 188 10.89 -7.96 -22.56
N SER A 189 11.31 -7.04 -23.42
CA SER A 189 11.20 -7.17 -24.88
C SER A 189 12.58 -7.35 -25.48
N LEU A 190 12.65 -8.21 -26.49
CA LEU A 190 13.84 -8.47 -27.28
C LEU A 190 13.58 -8.01 -28.72
N LEU A 191 14.39 -7.05 -29.19
CA LEU A 191 14.37 -6.61 -30.58
C LEU A 191 15.64 -7.09 -31.29
N GLN A 192 15.49 -7.84 -32.37
CA GLN A 192 16.63 -8.35 -33.15
C GLN A 192 17.38 -7.26 -33.91
N SER A 193 16.67 -6.23 -34.37
CA SER A 193 17.25 -5.06 -35.04
C SER A 193 16.44 -3.81 -34.72
N ILE A 194 17.13 -2.70 -34.41
CA ILE A 194 16.49 -1.40 -34.15
C ILE A 194 16.63 -0.56 -35.42
N PRO A 195 15.53 -0.32 -36.17
CA PRO A 195 15.55 0.68 -37.22
C PRO A 195 15.79 2.08 -36.65
N ALA A 196 16.37 2.98 -37.44
CA ALA A 196 16.55 4.37 -37.04
C ALA A 196 15.19 5.02 -36.71
N ASN A 197 15.13 5.74 -35.60
CA ASN A 197 13.91 6.40 -35.08
C ASN A 197 12.76 5.43 -34.80
N SER A 198 13.06 4.38 -34.03
CA SER A 198 12.05 3.43 -33.56
C SER A 198 11.26 4.01 -32.39
N THR A 199 10.04 3.53 -32.22
CA THR A 199 9.24 3.76 -31.02
C THR A 199 8.84 2.41 -30.41
N ALA A 200 8.83 2.34 -29.09
CA ALA A 200 8.28 1.22 -28.36
C ALA A 200 7.22 1.70 -27.37
N VAL A 201 6.26 0.83 -27.12
CA VAL A 201 5.26 1.06 -26.08
C VAL A 201 5.78 0.47 -24.78
N PHE A 202 5.89 1.31 -23.77
CA PHE A 202 6.17 0.92 -22.40
C PHE A 202 4.85 0.79 -21.63
N LEU A 203 4.56 -0.39 -21.08
CA LEU A 203 3.30 -0.66 -20.37
C LEU A 203 3.47 -0.58 -18.85
N PHE A 204 2.60 0.17 -18.18
CA PHE A 204 2.45 0.15 -16.74
C PHE A 204 1.10 -0.48 -16.38
N SER A 205 1.13 -1.57 -15.62
CA SER A 205 -0.07 -2.21 -15.08
C SER A 205 0.02 -2.26 -13.57
N LEU A 206 -1.06 -1.90 -12.90
CA LEU A 206 -1.19 -1.98 -11.44
C LEU A 206 -2.50 -2.65 -11.10
N LYS A 207 -2.43 -3.65 -10.20
CA LYS A 207 -3.58 -4.44 -9.78
C LYS A 207 -3.65 -4.56 -8.26
N PHE A 208 -4.86 -4.48 -7.72
CA PHE A 208 -5.13 -4.77 -6.32
C PHE A 208 -5.67 -6.20 -6.14
N VAL A 209 -5.16 -6.90 -5.12
CA VAL A 209 -5.58 -8.26 -4.79
C VAL A 209 -5.91 -8.35 -3.30
N ASP A 210 -7.12 -8.82 -2.99
CA ASP A 210 -7.51 -9.13 -1.62
C ASP A 210 -6.96 -10.51 -1.22
N VAL A 211 -6.15 -10.54 -0.17
CA VAL A 211 -5.57 -11.76 0.41
C VAL A 211 -6.05 -12.01 1.84
N THR A 212 -7.20 -11.44 2.20
CA THR A 212 -7.80 -11.61 3.52
C THR A 212 -8.10 -13.10 3.78
N PRO A 213 -7.53 -13.72 4.84
CA PRO A 213 -7.89 -15.06 5.24
C PRO A 213 -9.27 -15.08 5.91
N ASP A 214 -9.91 -16.24 5.96
CA ASP A 214 -11.17 -16.41 6.69
C ASP A 214 -11.00 -16.02 8.18
N PRO A 215 -12.01 -15.36 8.79
CA PRO A 215 -11.92 -14.91 10.17
C PRO A 215 -11.77 -16.12 11.11
N THR A 216 -10.71 -16.11 11.91
CA THR A 216 -10.48 -17.12 12.93
C THR A 216 -11.05 -16.65 14.26
N HIS A 217 -12.04 -17.39 14.79
CA HIS A 217 -12.58 -17.13 16.11
C HIS A 217 -11.62 -17.69 17.17
N ILE A 218 -10.69 -16.84 17.63
CA ILE A 218 -9.87 -17.17 18.79
C ILE A 218 -10.74 -16.94 20.02
N PHE A 219 -11.37 -18.00 20.53
CA PHE A 219 -11.98 -17.96 21.85
C PHE A 219 -10.87 -17.68 22.86
N SER A 220 -11.09 -16.70 23.75
CA SER A 220 -10.25 -16.53 24.92
C SER A 220 -10.18 -17.88 25.65
N SER A 221 -8.97 -18.30 26.02
CA SER A 221 -8.82 -19.49 26.84
C SER A 221 -9.71 -19.31 28.08
N PRO A 222 -10.49 -20.34 28.47
CA PRO A 222 -11.38 -20.23 29.61
C PRO A 222 -10.55 -19.76 30.82
N PRO A 223 -11.06 -18.81 31.62
CA PRO A 223 -10.31 -18.26 32.74
C PRO A 223 -9.86 -19.42 33.63
N ARG A 224 -8.54 -19.53 33.84
CA ARG A 224 -8.00 -20.52 34.77
C ARG A 224 -8.25 -20.01 36.18
N ILE A 225 -9.22 -20.59 36.86
CA ILE A 225 -9.40 -20.38 38.29
C ILE A 225 -8.35 -21.23 39.00
N ASP A 226 -7.27 -20.60 39.48
CA ASP A 226 -6.28 -21.26 40.33
C ASP A 226 -6.88 -21.35 41.75
N LEU A 227 -7.69 -22.40 41.98
CA LEU A 227 -8.26 -22.72 43.29
C LEU A 227 -7.15 -23.28 44.20
N ARG A 228 -6.23 -22.41 44.60
CA ARG A 228 -5.35 -22.72 45.73
C ARG A 228 -6.13 -22.41 46.99
N LEU A 229 -6.34 -23.44 47.80
CA LEU A 229 -6.76 -23.22 49.18
C LEU A 229 -5.71 -22.30 49.83
N PRO A 230 -6.15 -21.30 50.61
CA PRO A 230 -5.22 -20.54 51.44
C PRO A 230 -4.37 -21.53 52.26
N ASN A 231 -3.09 -21.21 52.45
CA ASN A 231 -2.18 -22.06 53.24
C ASN A 231 -2.68 -22.33 54.68
N ASP A 232 -3.67 -21.56 55.15
CA ASP A 232 -4.26 -21.66 56.48
C ASP A 232 -5.62 -22.38 56.52
N PHE A 233 -6.00 -23.11 55.47
CA PHE A 233 -7.26 -23.88 55.45
C PHE A 233 -7.15 -25.17 56.27
N PHE A 234 -7.25 -25.04 57.61
CA PHE A 234 -7.36 -26.17 58.54
C PHE A 234 -8.81 -26.68 58.63
N TYR A 235 -9.01 -27.99 58.51
CA TYR A 235 -10.28 -28.69 58.80
C TYR A 235 -10.24 -29.27 60.24
N PRO A 236 -10.87 -28.66 61.26
CA PRO A 236 -10.87 -29.20 62.62
C PRO A 236 -12.01 -30.20 62.91
N PHE A 237 -12.76 -30.69 61.92
CA PHE A 237 -14.00 -31.44 62.17
C PHE A 237 -13.96 -32.95 61.90
N LEU A 238 -12.78 -33.56 61.75
CA LEU A 238 -12.65 -35.02 61.62
C LEU A 238 -11.99 -35.64 62.85
N VAL A 239 -12.52 -35.37 64.05
CA VAL A 239 -12.26 -36.24 65.21
C VAL A 239 -13.51 -36.38 66.06
N ASN A 240 -13.85 -37.63 66.37
CA ASN A 240 -14.91 -38.13 67.25
C ASN A 240 -16.32 -38.34 66.65
N SER A 241 -16.44 -39.45 65.92
CA SER A 241 -17.65 -40.27 65.95
C SER A 241 -17.27 -41.75 65.90
N ALA A 242 -16.61 -42.28 66.94
CA ALA A 242 -16.38 -43.71 67.08
C ALA A 242 -16.92 -44.21 68.42
N PHE A 243 -18.24 -44.45 68.41
CA PHE A 243 -18.88 -45.68 68.89
C PHE A 243 -18.43 -46.30 70.22
N SER A 244 -19.14 -45.93 71.29
CA SER A 244 -19.38 -46.80 72.44
C SER A 244 -20.46 -47.82 72.08
N TYR A 245 -20.19 -49.14 72.10
CA TYR A 245 -21.15 -50.17 72.51
C TYR A 245 -20.45 -51.48 72.91
N SER A 246 -20.90 -51.98 74.06
CA SER A 246 -20.61 -53.22 74.78
C SER A 246 -21.15 -54.48 74.11
N LEU A 247 -20.41 -55.59 74.12
CA LEU A 247 -20.90 -56.99 74.01
C LEU A 247 -19.90 -57.90 74.76
N VAL A 248 -20.22 -58.38 75.96
CA VAL A 248 -20.84 -59.68 76.30
C VAL A 248 -19.99 -60.89 75.88
N SER A 249 -19.46 -61.60 76.88
CA SER A 249 -18.79 -62.91 76.78
C SER A 249 -19.68 -64.02 76.21
N PRO A 250 -19.07 -65.09 75.69
CA PRO A 250 -19.40 -66.40 76.23
C PRO A 250 -18.17 -67.27 76.55
N LEU A 251 -18.33 -68.09 77.60
CA LEU A 251 -17.53 -69.28 77.90
C LEU A 251 -17.56 -70.29 76.74
N PHE A 252 -16.49 -71.08 76.57
CA PHE A 252 -16.50 -72.57 76.50
C PHE A 252 -15.02 -73.06 76.58
N VAL A 253 -14.63 -73.71 77.69
CA VAL A 253 -14.39 -75.17 77.89
C VAL A 253 -12.96 -75.65 77.61
N ILE A 254 -12.28 -76.09 78.67
CA ILE A 254 -11.89 -77.51 78.89
C ILE A 254 -12.42 -77.90 80.27
#